data_AF-A0AAP4R2W6-F1
#
_entry.id   AF-A0AAP4R2W6-F1
#
_cell.length_a   1.000
_cell.length_b   1.000
_cell.length_c   1.000
_cell.angle_alpha   90.00
_cell.angle_beta   90.00
_cell.angle_gamma   90.00
#
_symmetry.space_group_name_H-M   'P 1'
#
loop_
_entity.id
_entity.type
_entity.pdbx_description
1 polymer ?
#
loop_
_entity_poly.entity_id
_entity_poly.type
_entity_poly.pdbx_seq_one_letter_code
_entity_poly.pdbx_strand_id
1 'polypeptide(L)'
;MSVTPDRSQRIAELEHALANGFPSESTVVVHADDASGRLTIQVSWVRVPADASARDWRCAVDLRFDPDVITRYASLDAAGRLRVRTRLCDSARRAVDARKPRVEDAAIECNVAPDVTRAELDAALRAP
;
A
#
# COMPACT_ATOMS: atom_id res chain seq x y z
N MET A 1 7.54 -14.90 -26.96
CA MET A 1 7.63 -13.43 -26.84
C MET A 1 6.95 -13.04 -25.54
N SER A 2 7.72 -12.75 -24.49
CA SER A 2 7.18 -12.21 -23.25
C SER A 2 6.71 -10.78 -23.51
N VAL A 3 5.40 -10.60 -23.67
CA VAL A 3 4.78 -9.27 -23.62
C VAL A 3 5.17 -8.70 -22.26
N THR A 4 6.03 -7.68 -22.27
CA THR A 4 6.32 -6.93 -21.04
C THR A 4 4.97 -6.36 -20.61
N PRO A 5 4.46 -6.74 -19.44
CA PRO A 5 3.13 -6.31 -19.08
C PRO A 5 3.10 -4.80 -18.95
N ASP A 6 2.05 -4.20 -19.50
CA ASP A 6 1.87 -2.76 -19.48
C ASP A 6 1.93 -2.24 -18.03
N ARG A 7 2.52 -1.06 -17.84
CA ARG A 7 2.67 -0.41 -16.52
C ARG A 7 1.31 -0.37 -15.79
N SER A 8 0.24 -0.06 -16.52
CA SER A 8 -1.12 0.00 -15.97
C SER A 8 -1.59 -1.35 -15.41
N GLN A 9 -1.23 -2.47 -16.07
CA GLN A 9 -1.58 -3.80 -15.58
C GLN A 9 -0.90 -4.11 -14.24
N ARG A 10 0.35 -3.68 -14.06
CA ARG A 10 1.07 -3.90 -12.79
C ARG A 10 0.55 -2.99 -11.67
N ILE A 11 0.12 -1.78 -12.01
CA ILE A 11 -0.53 -0.88 -11.05
C ILE A 11 -1.86 -1.49 -10.58
N ALA A 12 -2.70 -1.96 -11.51
CA ALA A 12 -3.96 -2.64 -11.15
C ALA A 12 -3.76 -3.89 -10.28
N GLU A 13 -2.67 -4.65 -10.51
CA GLU A 13 -2.30 -5.78 -9.64
C GLU A 13 -1.97 -5.34 -8.21
N LEU A 14 -1.28 -4.21 -8.03
CA LEU A 14 -0.96 -3.65 -6.73
C LEU A 14 -2.20 -3.08 -6.04
N GLU A 15 -3.03 -2.32 -6.77
CA GLU A 15 -4.31 -1.81 -6.28
C GLU A 15 -5.19 -2.93 -5.72
N HIS A 16 -5.35 -4.01 -6.49
CA HIS A 16 -6.18 -5.14 -6.07
C HIS A 16 -5.62 -5.84 -4.82
N ALA A 17 -4.30 -6.04 -4.77
CA ALA A 17 -3.66 -6.67 -3.62
C ALA A 17 -3.80 -5.82 -2.35
N LEU A 18 -3.71 -4.51 -2.50
CA LEU A 18 -3.86 -3.55 -1.41
C LEU A 18 -5.32 -3.43 -0.96
N ALA A 19 -6.29 -3.40 -1.87
CA ALA A 19 -7.72 -3.41 -1.53
C ALA A 19 -8.08 -4.61 -0.65
N ASN A 20 -7.57 -5.80 -1.00
CA ASN A 20 -7.75 -7.04 -0.23
C ASN A 20 -6.88 -7.11 1.04
N GLY A 21 -5.94 -6.17 1.18
CA GLY A 21 -4.97 -6.11 2.26
C GLY A 21 -5.48 -5.45 3.53
N PHE A 22 -6.65 -4.80 3.55
CA PHE A 22 -7.16 -4.11 4.75
C PHE A 22 -8.54 -4.62 5.18
N PRO A 23 -8.85 -4.61 6.48
CA PRO A 23 -10.16 -5.02 6.99
C PRO A 23 -11.21 -3.94 6.69
N SER A 24 -12.38 -4.36 6.18
CA SER A 24 -13.55 -3.57 5.69
C SER A 24 -13.57 -3.26 4.18
N GLU A 25 -14.69 -2.73 3.68
CA GLU A 25 -14.73 -2.09 2.35
C GLU A 25 -13.68 -0.96 2.32
N SER A 26 -12.67 -1.12 1.48
CA SER A 26 -11.59 -0.15 1.31
C SER A 26 -11.75 0.58 0.00
N THR A 27 -11.46 1.88 0.00
CA THR A 27 -11.41 2.71 -1.21
C THR A 27 -9.94 2.84 -1.62
N VAL A 28 -9.64 2.45 -2.85
CA VAL A 28 -8.31 2.62 -3.45
C VAL A 28 -8.35 3.75 -4.47
N VAL A 29 -7.40 4.67 -4.37
CA VAL A 29 -7.21 5.78 -5.29
C VAL A 29 -5.76 5.79 -5.75
N VAL A 30 -5.54 6.00 -7.05
CA VAL A 30 -4.21 6.07 -7.62
C VAL A 30 -3.92 7.45 -8.16
N HIS A 31 -2.80 7.99 -7.74
CA HIS A 31 -2.26 9.27 -8.18
C HIS A 31 -0.92 9.00 -8.88
N ALA A 32 -0.87 9.24 -10.19
CA ALA A 32 0.38 9.26 -10.93
C ALA A 32 0.85 10.71 -11.09
N ASP A 33 2.09 10.98 -10.71
CA ASP A 33 2.75 12.25 -11.02
C ASP A 33 3.60 12.05 -12.27
N ASP A 34 3.10 12.55 -13.40
CA ASP A 34 3.77 12.43 -14.70
C ASP A 34 5.08 13.23 -14.77
N ALA A 35 5.26 14.27 -13.94
CA ALA A 35 6.45 15.11 -13.94
C ALA A 35 7.61 14.48 -13.17
N SER A 36 7.33 13.85 -12.02
CA SER A 36 8.35 13.14 -11.23
C SER A 36 8.46 11.65 -11.56
N GLY A 37 7.50 11.09 -12.28
CA GLY A 37 7.37 9.65 -12.53
C GLY A 37 6.94 8.84 -11.30
N ARG A 38 6.68 9.51 -10.17
CA ARG A 38 6.25 8.88 -8.93
C ARG A 38 4.81 8.40 -9.04
N LEU A 39 4.51 7.33 -8.33
CA LEU A 39 3.17 6.80 -8.19
C LEU A 39 2.81 6.81 -6.71
N THR A 40 1.61 7.27 -6.38
CA THR A 40 1.03 7.09 -5.06
C THR A 40 -0.22 6.23 -5.18
N ILE A 41 -0.26 5.12 -4.44
CA ILE A 41 -1.49 4.34 -4.27
C ILE A 41 -1.99 4.63 -2.86
N GLN A 42 -3.10 5.35 -2.78
CA GLN A 42 -3.80 5.61 -1.54
C GLN A 42 -4.83 4.52 -1.30
N VAL A 43 -4.86 3.98 -0.09
CA VAL A 43 -5.88 3.03 0.36
C VAL A 43 -6.51 3.58 1.62
N SER A 44 -7.81 3.73 1.64
CA SER A 44 -8.55 4.24 2.81
C SER A 44 -9.65 3.28 3.24
N TRP A 45 -9.88 3.18 4.55
CA TRP A 45 -10.90 2.30 5.11
C TRP A 45 -11.37 2.81 6.47
N VAL A 46 -12.46 2.23 6.95
CA VAL A 46 -13.01 2.53 8.27
C VAL A 46 -12.67 1.37 9.21
N ARG A 47 -11.89 1.64 10.24
CA ARG A 47 -11.63 0.68 11.32
C ARG A 47 -12.73 0.83 12.36
N VAL A 48 -13.56 -0.21 12.49
CA VAL A 48 -14.55 -0.32 13.56
C VAL A 48 -13.81 -0.68 14.86
N PRO A 49 -13.88 0.15 15.91
CA PRO A 49 -13.25 -0.16 17.18
C PRO A 49 -13.93 -1.34 17.88
N ALA A 50 -13.17 -2.07 18.70
CA ALA A 50 -13.68 -3.22 19.45
C ALA A 50 -14.67 -2.83 20.57
N ASP A 51 -14.57 -1.59 21.06
CA ASP A 51 -15.50 -1.05 22.05
C ASP A 51 -16.69 -0.37 21.38
N ALA A 52 -17.90 -0.79 21.75
CA ALA A 52 -19.16 -0.27 21.20
C ALA A 52 -19.40 1.24 21.46
N SER A 53 -18.59 1.87 22.32
CA SER A 53 -18.62 3.31 22.62
C SER A 53 -17.60 4.13 21.83
N ALA A 54 -16.69 3.48 21.09
CA ALA A 54 -15.64 4.16 20.37
C ALA A 54 -16.12 4.58 18.96
N ARG A 55 -15.69 5.77 18.52
CA ARG A 55 -16.00 6.30 17.19
C ARG A 55 -15.27 5.52 16.11
N ASP A 56 -15.89 5.39 14.94
CA ASP A 56 -15.25 4.88 13.72
C ASP A 56 -13.97 5.65 13.39
N TRP A 57 -12.89 4.94 13.06
CA TRP A 57 -11.61 5.55 12.68
C TRP A 57 -11.42 5.46 11.18
N ARG A 58 -11.17 6.60 10.54
CA ARG A 58 -10.82 6.63 9.12
C ARG A 58 -9.30 6.51 9.01
N CYS A 59 -8.85 5.40 8.45
CA CYS A 59 -7.44 5.17 8.16
C CYS A 59 -7.17 5.38 6.69
N ALA A 60 -5.98 5.88 6.38
CA ALA A 60 -5.44 5.89 5.03
C ALA A 60 -3.96 5.47 5.03
N VAL A 61 -3.55 4.77 3.98
CA VAL A 61 -2.14 4.57 3.65
C VAL A 61 -1.86 5.12 2.27
N ASP A 62 -0.89 6.03 2.17
CA ASP A 62 -0.36 6.56 0.93
C ASP A 62 0.98 5.88 0.60
N LEU A 63 0.94 4.80 -0.19
CA LEU A 63 2.17 4.13 -0.64
C LEU A 63 2.81 4.94 -1.76
N ARG A 64 3.96 5.55 -1.48
CA ARG A 64 4.68 6.42 -2.42
C ARG A 64 5.80 5.66 -3.11
N PHE A 65 5.59 5.28 -4.35
CA PHE A 65 6.55 4.52 -5.14
C PHE A 65 7.53 5.46 -5.85
N ASP A 66 8.81 5.15 -5.69
CA ASP A 66 9.86 5.77 -6.49
C ASP A 66 9.71 5.41 -7.99
N PRO A 67 10.22 6.26 -8.90
CA PRO A 67 9.91 6.15 -10.34
C PRO A 67 10.31 4.81 -10.99
N ASP A 68 11.35 4.14 -10.49
CA ASP A 68 11.86 2.89 -11.07
C ASP A 68 11.23 1.63 -10.44
N VAL A 69 10.46 1.78 -9.36
CA VAL A 69 9.93 0.65 -8.58
C VAL A 69 8.90 -0.15 -9.35
N ILE A 70 8.00 0.52 -10.07
CA ILE A 70 6.98 -0.17 -10.88
C ILE A 70 7.62 -0.91 -12.06
N THR A 71 8.63 -0.32 -12.69
CA THR A 71 9.41 -0.97 -13.75
C THR A 71 10.13 -2.19 -13.21
N ARG A 72 10.77 -2.07 -12.03
CA ARG A 72 11.42 -3.20 -11.37
C ARG A 72 10.42 -4.29 -11.01
N TYR A 73 9.29 -3.94 -10.44
CA TYR A 73 8.21 -4.88 -10.10
C TYR A 73 7.68 -5.62 -11.34
N ALA A 74 7.52 -4.91 -12.47
CA ALA A 74 7.11 -5.50 -13.74
C ALA A 74 8.10 -6.55 -14.28
N SER A 75 9.40 -6.38 -13.99
CA SER A 75 10.46 -7.31 -14.41
C SER A 75 10.50 -8.63 -13.62
N LEU A 76 9.80 -8.70 -12.49
CA LEU A 76 9.79 -9.90 -11.64
C LEU A 76 8.92 -11.00 -12.25
N ASP A 77 9.20 -12.25 -11.87
CA ASP A 77 8.30 -13.37 -12.13
C ASP A 77 7.08 -13.34 -11.19
N ALA A 78 6.14 -14.27 -11.38
CA ALA A 78 4.92 -14.32 -10.57
C ALA A 78 5.21 -14.52 -9.07
N ALA A 79 6.23 -15.31 -8.72
CA ALA A 79 6.62 -15.57 -7.34
C ALA A 79 7.21 -14.32 -6.67
N GLY A 80 8.11 -13.62 -7.35
CA GLY A 80 8.67 -12.34 -6.90
C GLY A 80 7.60 -11.29 -6.71
N ARG A 81 6.67 -11.15 -7.67
CA ARG A 81 5.54 -10.22 -7.53
C ARG A 81 4.63 -10.55 -6.36
N LEU A 82 4.37 -11.84 -6.11
CA LEU A 82 3.60 -12.27 -4.94
C LEU A 82 4.29 -11.87 -3.63
N ARG A 83 5.59 -12.13 -3.49
CA ARG A 83 6.37 -11.75 -2.29
C ARG A 83 6.32 -10.24 -2.03
N VAL A 84 6.52 -9.44 -3.08
CA VAL A 84 6.45 -7.98 -2.98
C VAL A 84 5.08 -7.53 -2.52
N ARG A 85 3.98 -8.03 -3.11
CA ARG A 85 2.61 -7.67 -2.69
C ARG A 85 2.36 -8.00 -1.21
N THR A 86 2.72 -9.20 -0.78
CA THR A 86 2.58 -9.62 0.62
C THR A 86 3.35 -8.68 1.54
N ARG A 87 4.62 -8.38 1.21
CA ARG A 87 5.45 -7.49 2.02
C ARG A 87 4.92 -6.06 2.07
N LEU A 88 4.40 -5.54 0.96
CA LEU A 88 3.79 -4.21 0.91
C LEU A 88 2.55 -4.13 1.81
N CYS A 89 1.65 -5.10 1.71
CA CYS A 89 0.46 -5.17 2.57
C CYS A 89 0.86 -5.26 4.06
N ASP A 90 1.83 -6.11 4.41
CA ASP A 90 2.30 -6.26 5.78
C ASP A 90 2.96 -4.98 6.31
N SER A 91 3.75 -4.30 5.48
CA SER A 91 4.45 -3.09 5.88
C SER A 91 3.49 -1.91 6.05
N ALA A 92 2.50 -1.80 5.16
CA ALA A 92 1.43 -0.83 5.28
C ALA A 92 0.58 -1.06 6.55
N ARG A 93 0.21 -2.32 6.84
CA ARG A 93 -0.48 -2.70 8.09
C ARG A 93 0.35 -2.32 9.32
N ARG A 94 1.63 -2.69 9.35
CA ARG A 94 2.53 -2.35 10.46
C ARG A 94 2.68 -0.84 10.65
N ALA A 95 2.77 -0.08 9.56
CA ALA A 95 2.85 1.38 9.63
C ALA A 95 1.60 1.97 10.29
N VAL A 96 0.41 1.47 9.94
CA VAL A 96 -0.84 1.88 10.57
C VAL A 96 -0.96 1.40 12.02
N ASP A 97 -0.61 0.16 12.33
CA ASP A 97 -0.67 -0.35 13.71
C ASP A 97 0.33 0.34 14.65
N ALA A 98 1.48 0.79 14.12
CA ALA A 98 2.42 1.62 14.87
C ALA A 98 1.85 3.01 15.19
N ARG A 99 0.88 3.48 14.40
CA ARG A 99 0.15 4.72 14.65
C ARG A 99 -0.92 4.44 15.70
N LYS A 100 -0.55 4.50 16.99
CA LYS A 100 -1.55 4.48 18.08
C LYS A 100 -2.35 5.77 18.06
N PRO A 101 -3.69 5.70 17.92
CA PRO A 101 -4.52 6.87 18.13
C PRO A 101 -4.40 7.39 19.55
N ARG A 102 -4.26 8.69 19.70
CA ARG A 102 -4.51 9.34 20.98
C ARG A 102 -6.02 9.47 21.10
N VAL A 103 -6.58 8.90 22.17
CA VAL A 103 -8.03 8.89 22.47
C VAL A 103 -8.61 10.31 22.61
N GLU A 104 -7.73 11.30 22.77
CA GLU A 104 -8.06 12.71 23.00
C GLU A 104 -8.43 13.48 21.72
N ASP A 105 -8.18 12.93 20.52
CA ASP A 105 -8.43 13.63 19.26
C ASP A 105 -9.89 13.46 18.80
N ALA A 106 -10.57 14.58 18.51
CA ALA A 106 -11.98 14.61 18.11
C ALA A 106 -12.29 13.80 16.82
N ALA A 107 -11.26 13.57 16.00
CA ALA A 107 -11.22 12.63 14.90
C ALA A 107 -9.87 11.89 14.95
N ILE A 108 -9.92 10.58 15.12
CA ILE A 108 -8.74 9.73 15.10
C ILE A 108 -8.40 9.43 13.64
N GLU A 109 -7.38 10.10 13.12
CA GLU A 109 -6.84 9.83 11.78
C GLU A 109 -5.60 8.93 11.87
N CYS A 110 -5.72 7.73 11.31
CA CYS A 110 -4.64 6.72 11.24
C CYS A 110 -3.89 6.78 9.90
N ASN A 111 -3.62 7.99 9.42
CA ASN A 111 -3.03 8.22 8.10
C ASN A 111 -1.51 8.01 8.13
N VAL A 112 -0.95 7.21 7.23
CA VAL A 112 0.50 7.00 7.09
C VAL A 112 0.92 7.03 5.63
N ALA A 113 2.15 7.45 5.35
CA ALA A 113 2.65 7.59 3.99
C ALA A 113 4.04 6.97 3.82
N PRO A 114 4.15 5.63 3.84
CA PRO A 114 5.42 4.95 3.67
C PRO A 114 5.94 5.09 2.23
N ASP A 115 7.23 5.39 2.11
CA ASP A 115 7.93 5.37 0.83
C ASP A 115 8.28 3.93 0.43
N VAL A 116 7.93 3.56 -0.79
CA VAL A 116 8.29 2.29 -1.41
C VAL A 116 9.45 2.56 -2.35
N THR A 117 10.65 2.21 -1.89
CA THR A 117 11.89 2.35 -2.65
C THR A 117 12.27 1.03 -3.30
N ARG A 118 13.22 1.09 -4.23
CA ARG A 118 13.83 -0.12 -4.79
C ARG A 118 14.48 -1.01 -3.73
N ALA A 119 15.10 -0.40 -2.72
CA ALA A 119 15.73 -1.14 -1.63
C ALA A 119 14.72 -1.95 -0.81
N GLU A 120 13.54 -1.38 -0.53
CA GLU A 120 12.43 -2.10 0.13
C GLU A 120 11.92 -3.26 -0.72
N LEU A 121 11.83 -3.06 -2.03
CA LEU A 121 11.42 -4.11 -2.96
C LEU A 121 12.47 -5.25 -3.03
N ASP A 122 13.75 -4.93 -3.11
CA ASP A 122 14.82 -5.93 -3.11
C ASP A 122 14.99 -6.61 -1.74
N ALA A 123 14.61 -5.95 -0.64
CA ALA A 123 14.51 -6.57 0.68
C ALA A 123 13.34 -7.56 0.76
N ALA A 124 12.18 -7.21 0.18
CA ALA A 124 11.02 -8.11 0.10
C ALA A 124 11.33 -9.42 -0.64
N LEU A 125 12.18 -9.36 -1.66
CA LEU A 125 12.57 -10.54 -2.46
C LEU A 125 13.54 -11.47 -1.72
N ARG A 126 14.33 -10.93 -0.79
CA ARG A 126 15.31 -11.67 0.03
C ARG A 126 14.70 -12.27 1.31
N ALA A 127 13.51 -11.84 1.71
CA ALA A 127 12.81 -12.44 2.82
C ALA A 127 12.51 -13.93 2.52
N PRO A 128 12.79 -14.84 3.45
CA PRO A 128 12.62 -16.28 3.28
C PRO A 128 11.15 -16.68 3.08
#